data_AF-A0A086ADA5-F1
#
_entry.id   AF-A0A086ADA5-F1
#
_cell.length_a   1.000
_cell.length_b   1.000
_cell.length_c   1.000
_cell.angle_alpha   90.00
_cell.angle_beta   90.00
_cell.angle_gamma   90.00
#
_symmetry.space_group_name_H-M   'P 1'
#
loop_
_entity.id
_entity.type
_entity.pdbx_description
1 polymer ?
#
loop_
_entity_poly.entity_id
_entity_poly.type
_entity_poly.pdbx_seq_one_letter_code
_entity_poly.pdbx_strand_id
1 'polypeptide(L)'
;MDFDLKNVELQGMKPARISQEMKNIGITKMPFVTSDPNIIAKVTDGDIASKSKTVYAFTYDNPDDDLNDGGVFIYQFVSKKDMESYISGMFEQSNYRILVKDLFVIKIWSDYGYQIEGKETSDDHLNKMEKYYTKLGAKKIILKKDESSTAVTDQVYTH
;
A
#
# COMPACT_ATOMS: atom_id res chain seq x y z
N MET A 1 -17.68 6.49 -4.14
CA MET A 1 -17.60 5.16 -3.52
C MET A 1 -17.17 5.41 -2.09
N ASP A 2 -18.00 5.06 -1.12
CA ASP A 2 -17.64 5.16 0.30
C ASP A 2 -16.80 3.92 0.63
N PHE A 3 -15.48 4.07 0.61
CA PHE A 3 -14.58 3.08 1.19
C PHE A 3 -14.62 3.29 2.71
N ASP A 4 -15.67 2.82 3.37
CA ASP A 4 -15.78 2.94 4.83
C ASP A 4 -14.78 1.97 5.48
N LEU A 5 -13.52 2.41 5.60
CA LEU A 5 -12.42 1.61 6.13
C LEU A 5 -12.34 1.66 7.66
N LYS A 6 -13.28 2.32 8.35
CA LYS A 6 -13.25 2.49 9.81
C LYS A 6 -13.31 1.18 10.60
N ASN A 7 -13.72 0.08 9.96
CA ASN A 7 -13.94 -1.22 10.61
C ASN A 7 -12.94 -2.30 10.20
N VAL A 8 -11.84 -1.96 9.53
CA VAL A 8 -10.71 -2.90 9.41
C VAL A 8 -9.84 -2.72 10.65
N GLU A 9 -10.27 -3.30 11.77
CA GLU A 9 -9.40 -3.42 12.94
C GLU A 9 -8.26 -4.39 12.61
N LEU A 10 -7.04 -3.85 12.53
CA LEU A 10 -5.79 -4.59 12.50
C LEU A 10 -5.34 -4.78 13.95
N GLN A 11 -5.03 -6.00 14.38
CA GLN A 11 -4.84 -6.30 15.80
C GLN A 11 -3.74 -5.43 16.43
N GLY A 12 -4.17 -4.46 17.25
CA GLY A 12 -3.30 -3.58 18.05
C GLY A 12 -2.79 -2.32 17.34
N MET A 13 -2.74 -2.31 16.00
CA MET A 13 -2.34 -1.13 15.24
C MET A 13 -3.44 -0.07 15.24
N LYS A 14 -3.00 1.18 15.27
CA LYS A 14 -3.91 2.34 15.27
C LYS A 14 -3.72 3.10 13.98
N PRO A 15 -4.76 3.83 13.52
CA PRO A 15 -4.58 4.84 12.49
C PRO A 15 -3.34 5.67 12.78
N ALA A 16 -2.48 5.83 11.77
CA ALA A 16 -1.24 6.57 11.90
C ALA A 16 -1.49 7.96 12.49
N ARG A 17 -0.61 8.40 13.39
CA ARG A 17 -0.73 9.74 13.97
C ARG A 17 -0.35 10.77 12.93
N ILE A 18 -1.17 11.82 12.78
CA ILE A 18 -0.86 12.90 11.86
C ILE A 18 0.31 13.74 12.40
N SER A 19 1.49 13.53 11.80
CA SER A 19 2.72 14.29 12.11
C SER A 19 2.63 15.75 11.67
N GLN A 20 3.54 16.60 12.15
CA GLN A 20 3.58 17.99 11.70
C GLN A 20 3.94 18.10 10.21
N GLU A 21 4.80 17.21 9.70
CA GLU A 21 5.13 17.13 8.28
C GLU A 21 3.90 16.84 7.43
N MET A 22 3.08 15.86 7.84
CA MET A 22 1.80 15.53 7.20
C MET A 22 0.85 16.74 7.18
N LYS A 23 0.77 17.50 8.28
CA LYS A 23 -0.03 18.74 8.33
C LYS A 23 0.49 19.79 7.36
N ASN A 24 1.80 19.96 7.28
CA ASN A 24 2.45 20.94 6.39
C ASN A 24 2.17 20.66 4.91
N ILE A 25 1.93 19.40 4.55
CA ILE A 25 1.55 19.01 3.18
C ILE A 25 0.03 18.95 2.97
N GLY A 26 -0.79 19.22 4.00
CA GLY A 26 -2.24 19.32 3.91
C GLY A 26 -3.03 18.11 4.40
N ILE A 27 -2.38 17.11 5.00
CA ILE A 27 -3.05 15.95 5.60
C ILE A 27 -3.40 16.25 7.06
N THR A 28 -4.69 16.26 7.38
CA THR A 28 -5.18 16.64 8.72
C THR A 28 -5.92 15.53 9.46
N LYS A 29 -6.23 14.42 8.77
CA LYS A 29 -6.93 13.26 9.32
C LYS A 29 -6.51 11.98 8.62
N MET A 30 -6.66 10.86 9.32
CA MET A 30 -6.51 9.51 8.79
C MET A 30 -7.85 8.77 8.98
N PRO A 31 -8.43 8.14 7.94
CA PRO A 31 -7.96 8.10 6.55
C PRO A 31 -7.98 9.46 5.85
N PHE A 32 -7.15 9.59 4.82
CA PHE A 32 -6.98 10.79 4.01
C PHE A 32 -7.46 10.58 2.58
N VAL A 33 -8.11 11.59 2.00
CA VAL A 33 -8.54 11.61 0.60
C VAL A 33 -8.29 12.99 0.01
N THR A 34 -7.71 13.05 -1.19
CA THR A 34 -7.50 14.31 -1.90
C THR A 34 -7.63 14.15 -3.41
N SER A 35 -8.05 15.22 -4.05
CA SER A 35 -7.94 15.44 -5.50
C SER A 35 -7.10 16.69 -5.83
N ASP A 36 -6.42 17.28 -4.83
CA ASP A 36 -5.52 18.42 -5.03
C ASP A 36 -4.19 17.91 -5.62
N PRO A 37 -3.84 18.30 -6.86
CA PRO A 37 -2.62 17.84 -7.53
C PRO A 37 -1.35 18.19 -6.74
N ASN A 38 -1.33 19.30 -5.99
CA ASN A 38 -0.17 19.70 -5.19
C ASN A 38 0.04 18.79 -3.99
N ILE A 39 -1.05 18.30 -3.39
CA ILE A 39 -0.95 17.33 -2.29
C ILE A 39 -0.60 15.96 -2.85
N ILE A 40 -1.23 15.55 -3.95
CA ILE A 40 -0.93 14.29 -4.65
C ILE A 40 0.57 14.19 -4.99
N ALA A 41 1.16 15.27 -5.53
CA ALA A 41 2.58 15.33 -5.86
C ALA A 41 3.52 15.23 -4.65
N LYS A 42 3.03 15.51 -3.44
CA LYS A 42 3.82 15.41 -2.20
C LYS A 42 3.69 14.05 -1.50
N VAL A 43 2.62 13.31 -1.78
CA VAL A 43 2.31 12.03 -1.09
C VAL A 43 2.50 10.80 -1.98
N THR A 44 2.80 11.00 -3.26
CA THR A 44 3.04 9.93 -4.24
C THR A 44 4.27 10.25 -5.08
N ASP A 45 4.88 9.23 -5.67
CA ASP A 45 5.96 9.43 -6.63
C ASP A 45 5.48 10.24 -7.85
N GLY A 46 6.40 11.00 -8.47
CA GLY A 46 6.07 11.92 -9.56
C GLY A 46 5.34 11.26 -10.74
N ASP A 47 5.65 10.00 -11.03
CA ASP A 47 4.97 9.22 -12.08
C ASP A 47 3.48 8.99 -11.75
N ILE A 48 3.18 8.61 -10.52
CA ILE A 48 1.80 8.40 -10.03
C ILE A 48 1.06 9.73 -9.96
N ALA A 49 1.73 10.78 -9.47
CA ALA A 49 1.13 12.08 -9.26
C ALA A 49 0.58 12.69 -10.55
N SER A 50 1.33 12.58 -11.65
CA SER A 50 0.92 13.09 -12.96
C SER A 50 -0.27 12.34 -13.59
N LYS A 51 -0.54 11.11 -13.12
CA LYS A 51 -1.50 10.17 -13.69
C LYS A 51 -2.76 9.99 -12.85
N SER A 52 -2.73 10.48 -11.61
CA SER A 52 -3.79 10.28 -10.61
C SER A 52 -4.73 11.48 -10.51
N LYS A 53 -6.03 11.20 -10.51
CA LYS A 53 -7.11 12.17 -10.28
C LYS A 53 -7.42 12.33 -8.79
N THR A 54 -7.44 11.21 -8.06
CA THR A 54 -7.80 11.16 -6.64
C THR A 54 -6.90 10.16 -5.96
N VAL A 55 -6.41 10.51 -4.77
CA VAL A 55 -5.65 9.60 -3.90
C VAL A 55 -6.41 9.44 -2.59
N TYR A 56 -6.59 8.19 -2.20
CA TYR A 56 -7.00 7.80 -0.87
C TYR A 56 -5.81 7.11 -0.20
N ALA A 57 -5.55 7.42 1.06
CA ALA A 57 -4.56 6.75 1.88
C ALA A 57 -5.16 6.41 3.24
N PHE A 58 -4.92 5.19 3.70
CA PHE A 58 -5.11 4.81 5.09
C PHE A 58 -3.91 4.03 5.57
N THR A 59 -3.13 4.64 6.45
CA THR A 59 -1.94 4.03 7.05
C THR A 59 -2.17 3.75 8.54
N TYR A 60 -1.50 2.72 9.02
CA TYR A 60 -1.52 2.27 10.39
C TYR A 60 -0.10 2.21 10.90
N ASP A 61 0.08 2.62 12.15
CA ASP A 61 1.36 2.52 12.85
C ASP A 61 1.17 1.64 14.10
N ASN A 62 2.19 0.89 14.46
CA ASN A 62 2.30 0.36 15.80
C ASN A 62 2.89 1.45 16.73
N PRO A 63 2.14 1.98 17.71
CA PRO A 63 2.64 3.05 18.58
C PRO A 63 3.81 2.63 19.46
N ASP A 64 4.07 1.33 19.59
CA ASP A 64 5.12 0.75 20.41
C ASP A 64 6.29 0.20 19.55
N ASP A 65 6.23 0.29 18.22
CA ASP A 65 7.25 -0.24 17.30
C ASP A 65 7.25 0.45 15.93
N ASP A 66 8.29 1.23 15.65
CA ASP A 66 8.44 1.98 14.40
C ASP A 66 8.82 1.10 13.18
N LEU A 67 9.12 -0.19 13.38
CA LEU A 67 9.43 -1.13 12.29
C LEU A 67 8.19 -1.82 11.71
N ASN A 68 7.03 -1.62 12.34
CA ASN A 68 5.80 -2.31 12.02
C ASN A 68 4.72 -1.31 11.62
N ASP A 69 4.52 -1.19 10.32
CA ASP A 69 3.50 -0.36 9.71
C ASP A 69 2.86 -1.05 8.51
N GLY A 70 1.82 -0.39 8.00
CA GLY A 70 1.09 -0.92 6.86
C GLY A 70 -0.03 0.01 6.46
N GLY A 71 -0.72 -0.38 5.38
CA GLY A 71 -1.88 0.35 4.97
C GLY A 71 -2.30 0.10 3.55
N VAL A 72 -3.06 1.06 3.05
CA VAL A 72 -3.61 1.03 1.71
C VAL A 72 -3.53 2.40 1.07
N PHE A 73 -3.01 2.42 -0.15
CA PHE A 73 -3.19 3.52 -1.07
C PHE A 73 -4.16 3.10 -2.17
N ILE A 74 -5.11 3.98 -2.47
CA ILE A 74 -6.01 3.81 -3.62
C ILE A 74 -5.83 5.00 -4.54
N TYR A 75 -5.39 4.71 -5.76
CA TYR A 75 -5.17 5.69 -6.81
C TYR A 75 -6.30 5.59 -7.82
N GLN A 76 -7.03 6.68 -8.03
CA GLN A 76 -7.93 6.81 -9.16
C GLN A 76 -7.16 7.42 -10.33
N PHE A 77 -6.99 6.67 -11.42
CA PHE A 77 -6.29 7.15 -12.61
C PHE A 77 -7.21 7.98 -13.52
N VAL A 78 -6.61 8.92 -14.26
CA VAL A 78 -7.31 9.72 -15.27
C VAL A 78 -7.78 8.86 -16.43
N SER A 79 -6.94 7.90 -16.86
CA SER A 79 -7.24 7.01 -17.97
C SER A 79 -6.80 5.57 -17.69
N LYS A 80 -7.40 4.63 -18.42
CA LYS A 80 -7.01 3.21 -18.36
C LYS A 80 -5.55 3.00 -18.77
N LYS A 81 -5.06 3.76 -19.76
CA LYS A 81 -3.67 3.69 -20.23
C LYS A 81 -2.68 4.07 -19.13
N ASP A 82 -2.98 5.12 -18.37
CA ASP A 82 -2.11 5.57 -17.28
C ASP A 82 -2.08 4.55 -16.14
N MET A 83 -3.24 3.96 -15.84
CA MET A 83 -3.37 2.88 -14.88
C MET A 83 -2.56 1.64 -15.28
N GLU A 84 -2.71 1.18 -16.53
CA GLU A 84 -1.99 0.01 -17.05
C GLU A 84 -0.47 0.26 -17.09
N SER A 85 -0.05 1.48 -17.46
CA SER A 85 1.36 1.89 -17.41
C SER A 85 1.92 1.80 -15.99
N TYR A 86 1.20 2.31 -14.98
CA TYR A 86 1.62 2.20 -13.58
C TYR A 86 1.77 0.74 -13.14
N ILE A 87 0.76 -0.09 -13.39
CA ILE A 87 0.77 -1.51 -13.02
C ILE A 87 1.92 -2.26 -13.71
N SER A 88 2.22 -1.94 -14.97
CA SER A 88 3.28 -2.61 -15.74
C SER A 88 4.68 -2.41 -15.18
N GLY A 89 4.90 -1.35 -14.39
CA GLY A 89 6.15 -1.09 -13.68
C GLY A 89 6.26 -1.76 -12.31
N MET A 90 5.22 -2.49 -11.87
CA MET A 90 5.22 -3.15 -10.56
C MET A 90 5.62 -4.62 -10.67
N PHE A 91 6.38 -5.09 -9.67
CA PHE A 91 6.83 -6.48 -9.55
C PHE A 91 6.33 -7.12 -8.26
N GLU A 92 6.07 -8.42 -8.27
CA GLU A 92 5.62 -9.16 -7.10
C GLU A 92 6.60 -8.99 -5.92
N GLN A 93 6.07 -8.62 -4.74
CA GLN A 93 6.80 -8.59 -3.48
C GLN A 93 5.95 -9.22 -2.39
N SER A 94 6.60 -9.81 -1.38
CA SER A 94 5.92 -10.48 -0.27
C SER A 94 5.08 -9.53 0.57
N ASN A 95 5.55 -8.29 0.76
CA ASN A 95 4.96 -7.29 1.66
C ASN A 95 3.84 -6.45 1.04
N TYR A 96 3.42 -6.70 -0.20
CA TYR A 96 2.29 -5.97 -0.79
C TYR A 96 1.42 -6.79 -1.75
N ARG A 97 0.21 -6.28 -2.03
CA ARG A 97 -0.72 -6.80 -3.03
C ARG A 97 -1.31 -5.65 -3.85
N ILE A 98 -1.55 -5.91 -5.13
CA ILE A 98 -2.21 -4.98 -6.05
C ILE A 98 -3.54 -5.55 -6.49
N LEU A 99 -4.59 -4.75 -6.32
CA LEU A 99 -5.92 -5.03 -6.86
C LEU A 99 -6.37 -3.88 -7.74
N VAL A 100 -7.26 -4.19 -8.68
CA VAL A 100 -7.86 -3.19 -9.57
C VAL A 100 -9.37 -3.30 -9.57
N LYS A 101 -10.01 -2.13 -9.62
CA LYS A 101 -11.44 -1.99 -9.87
C LYS A 101 -11.66 -0.79 -10.78
N ASP A 102 -12.16 -1.00 -11.99
CA ASP A 102 -12.35 0.08 -12.98
C ASP A 102 -11.04 0.86 -13.24
N LEU A 103 -10.99 2.16 -12.93
CA LEU A 103 -9.79 3.02 -13.01
C LEU A 103 -9.07 3.17 -11.66
N PHE A 104 -9.40 2.34 -10.68
CA PHE A 104 -8.79 2.37 -9.35
C PHE A 104 -7.75 1.28 -9.22
N VAL A 105 -6.56 1.65 -8.76
CA VAL A 105 -5.54 0.71 -8.28
C VAL A 105 -5.48 0.79 -6.77
N ILE A 106 -5.56 -0.36 -6.13
CA ILE A 106 -5.51 -0.53 -4.68
C ILE A 106 -4.19 -1.22 -4.36
N LYS A 107 -3.25 -0.48 -3.76
CA LYS A 107 -2.00 -1.01 -3.25
C LYS A 107 -2.13 -1.21 -1.75
N ILE A 108 -2.16 -2.47 -1.33
CA ILE A 108 -2.15 -2.87 0.08
C ILE A 108 -0.72 -3.25 0.41
N TRP A 109 -0.15 -2.73 1.50
CA TRP A 109 1.20 -3.07 1.93
C TRP A 109 1.24 -3.30 3.44
N SER A 110 2.23 -4.09 3.88
CA SER A 110 2.37 -4.52 5.27
C SER A 110 3.81 -4.91 5.53
N ASP A 111 4.49 -4.16 6.38
CA ASP A 111 5.86 -4.45 6.82
C ASP A 111 5.90 -5.14 8.19
N TYR A 112 4.80 -5.79 8.57
CA TYR A 112 4.71 -6.66 9.75
C TYR A 112 5.93 -7.60 9.88
N GLY A 113 6.55 -7.51 11.05
CA GLY A 113 7.80 -8.14 11.43
C GLY A 113 7.77 -9.63 11.17
N TYR A 114 8.82 -10.09 10.50
CA TYR A 114 9.09 -11.49 10.27
C TYR A 114 8.95 -12.29 11.57
N GLN A 115 7.95 -13.18 11.61
CA GLN A 115 7.88 -14.36 12.48
C GLN A 115 7.84 -14.12 13.99
N ILE A 116 6.93 -13.26 14.49
CA ILE A 116 6.53 -13.36 15.91
C ILE A 116 5.48 -14.47 16.05
N GLU A 117 5.86 -15.59 16.65
CA GLU A 117 4.96 -16.73 16.89
C GLU A 117 3.69 -16.29 17.64
N GLY A 118 2.53 -16.66 17.10
CA GLY A 118 1.22 -16.28 17.65
C GLY A 118 0.70 -14.89 17.26
N LYS A 119 1.40 -14.13 16.41
CA LYS A 119 0.92 -12.85 15.85
C LYS A 119 0.61 -12.94 14.36
N GLU A 120 -0.26 -12.05 13.91
CA GLU A 120 -0.57 -11.86 12.49
C GLU A 120 0.69 -11.54 11.68
N THR A 121 0.90 -12.24 10.57
CA THR A 121 2.00 -11.98 9.63
C THR A 121 1.60 -10.92 8.59
N SER A 122 2.57 -10.37 7.86
CA SER A 122 2.26 -9.53 6.69
C SER A 122 1.33 -10.24 5.71
N ASP A 123 1.52 -11.53 5.45
CA ASP A 123 0.67 -12.28 4.54
C ASP A 123 -0.77 -12.40 5.07
N ASP A 124 -0.97 -12.57 6.37
CA ASP A 124 -2.31 -12.60 6.97
C ASP A 124 -3.03 -11.25 6.78
N HIS A 125 -2.33 -10.15 7.03
CA HIS A 125 -2.86 -8.79 6.83
C HIS A 125 -3.23 -8.56 5.36
N LEU A 126 -2.30 -8.87 4.45
CA LEU A 126 -2.52 -8.75 3.01
C LEU A 126 -3.71 -9.59 2.55
N ASN A 127 -3.86 -10.82 3.05
CA ASN A 127 -4.98 -11.70 2.71
C ASN A 127 -6.33 -11.16 3.22
N LYS A 128 -6.38 -10.60 4.43
CA LYS A 128 -7.60 -9.99 4.97
C LYS A 128 -8.05 -8.79 4.13
N MET A 129 -7.11 -7.90 3.79
CA MET A 129 -7.39 -6.71 3.00
C MET A 129 -7.75 -7.06 1.54
N GLU A 130 -7.04 -8.02 0.95
CA GLU A 130 -7.37 -8.54 -0.39
C GLU A 130 -8.80 -9.09 -0.42
N LYS A 131 -9.19 -9.89 0.58
CA LYS A 131 -10.55 -10.42 0.72
C LYS A 131 -11.59 -9.32 0.87
N TYR A 132 -11.30 -8.28 1.66
CA TYR A 132 -12.19 -7.13 1.83
C TYR A 132 -12.45 -6.42 0.50
N TYR A 133 -11.40 -6.02 -0.23
CA TYR A 133 -11.56 -5.31 -1.49
C TYR A 133 -12.13 -6.18 -2.61
N THR A 134 -11.85 -7.47 -2.61
CA THR A 134 -12.46 -8.42 -3.55
C THR A 134 -13.97 -8.51 -3.36
N LYS A 135 -14.48 -8.48 -2.12
CA LYS A 135 -15.93 -8.39 -1.86
C LYS A 135 -16.56 -7.10 -2.40
N LEU A 136 -15.78 -6.03 -2.52
CA LEU A 136 -16.19 -4.76 -3.13
C LEU A 136 -16.04 -4.75 -4.66
N GLY A 137 -15.69 -5.89 -5.26
CA GLY A 137 -15.57 -6.08 -6.71
C GLY A 137 -14.20 -5.76 -7.29
N ALA A 138 -13.18 -5.52 -6.46
CA ALA A 138 -11.80 -5.43 -6.94
C ALA A 138 -11.27 -6.83 -7.33
N LYS A 139 -10.27 -6.85 -8.21
CA LYS A 139 -9.61 -8.08 -8.66
C LYS A 139 -8.12 -7.98 -8.41
N LYS A 140 -7.54 -8.98 -7.76
CA LYS A 140 -6.08 -9.11 -7.63
C LYS A 140 -5.44 -9.22 -9.02
N ILE A 141 -4.32 -8.53 -9.20
CA ILE A 141 -3.46 -8.68 -10.36
C ILE A 141 -2.28 -9.58 -10.01
N ILE A 142 -1.95 -10.49 -10.92
CA ILE A 142 -0.72 -11.28 -10.84
C ILE A 142 0.40 -10.42 -11.42
N LEU A 143 1.30 -9.94 -10.56
CA LEU A 143 2.49 -9.21 -10.98
C LEU A 143 3.57 -10.19 -11.44
N LYS A 144 4.48 -9.72 -12.28
CA LYS A 144 5.68 -10.48 -12.64
C LYS A 144 6.63 -10.51 -11.47
N LYS A 145 7.36 -11.61 -11.30
CA LYS A 145 8.51 -11.63 -10.39
C LYS A 145 9.60 -10.71 -10.92
N ASP A 146 10.30 -10.05 -10.02
CA ASP A 146 11.50 -9.30 -10.41
C ASP A 146 12.63 -10.30 -10.68
N GLU A 147 13.03 -10.42 -11.95
CA GLU A 147 14.13 -11.31 -12.36
C GLU A 147 15.50 -10.63 -12.22
N SER A 148 15.54 -9.34 -11.85
CA SER A 148 16.80 -8.59 -11.67
C SER A 148 17.55 -8.94 -10.38
N SER A 149 16.93 -9.66 -9.44
CA SER A 149 17.59 -10.21 -8.25
C SER A 149 18.04 -11.66 -8.48
N THR A 150 19.11 -11.86 -9.24
CA THR A 150 19.86 -13.12 -9.26
C THR A 150 21.21 -12.96 -8.57
N ALA A 151 21.43 -13.78 -7.53
CA ALA A 151 22.67 -14.16 -6.86
C ALA A 151 23.28 -13.22 -5.78
N VAL A 152 22.93 -13.48 -4.50
CA VAL A 152 23.96 -13.50 -3.45
C VAL A 152 24.55 -14.90 -3.48
N THR A 153 25.74 -15.06 -4.06
CA THR A 153 26.51 -16.31 -3.95
C THR A 153 26.93 -16.51 -2.51
N ASP A 154 26.56 -17.64 -1.91
CA ASP A 154 27.18 -18.17 -0.71
C ASP A 154 28.70 -18.30 -0.96
N GLN A 155 29.49 -17.36 -0.44
CA GLN A 155 30.90 -17.61 -0.19
C GLN A 155 31.01 -18.39 1.12
N VAL A 156 30.94 -19.72 1.00
CA VAL A 156 31.40 -20.63 2.04
C VAL A 156 32.92 -20.45 2.17
N TYR A 157 33.36 -19.74 3.21
CA TYR A 157 34.76 -19.77 3.64
C TYR A 157 34.99 -21.03 4.48
N THR A 158 35.57 -22.07 3.89
CA THR A 158 36.27 -23.12 4.65
C THR A 158 37.72 -22.71 4.84
N HIS A 159 38.17 -22.76 6.11
CA HIS A 159 39.54 -22.53 6.57
C HIS A 159 40.47 -23.68 6.14
#